data_AF-A0A352B166-F1
#
_entry.id   AF-A0A352B166-F1
#
_cell.length_a   1.000
_cell.length_b   1.000
_cell.length_c   1.000
_cell.angle_alpha   90.00
_cell.angle_beta   90.00
_cell.angle_gamma   90.00
#
_symmetry.space_group_name_H-M   'P 1'
#
loop_
_entity.id
_entity.type
_entity.pdbx_description
1 polymer ?
#
loop_
_entity_poly.entity_id
_entity_poly.type
_entity_poly.pdbx_seq_one_letter_code
_entity_poly.pdbx_strand_id
1 'polypeptide(L)' 'PHHDIYSIEDLKQLIFDLKRANRAARIHVKLVSQFGVGTVAAGVAKAKADVVL' A
#
# COMPACT_ATOMS: atom_id res chain seq x y z
N PRO A 1 -14.56 -2.09 3.42
CA PRO A 1 -13.40 -2.98 3.12
C PRO A 1 -13.26 -3.13 1.60
N HIS A 2 -12.11 -2.78 1.04
CA HIS A 2 -11.81 -3.27 -0.31
C HIS A 2 -11.76 -4.80 -0.20
N HIS A 3 -12.63 -5.49 -0.93
CA HIS A 3 -12.72 -6.96 -0.90
C HIS A 3 -11.48 -7.66 -1.49
N ASP A 4 -10.42 -6.90 -1.79
CA ASP A 4 -9.25 -7.32 -2.57
C ASP A 4 -7.93 -7.15 -1.80
N ILE A 5 -7.97 -6.74 -0.53
CA ILE A 5 -6.76 -6.53 0.29
C ILE A 5 -6.96 -7.16 1.68
N TYR A 6 -6.58 -8.43 1.82
CA TYR A 6 -6.68 -9.18 3.09
C TYR A 6 -5.33 -9.33 3.78
N SER A 7 -4.23 -9.13 3.06
CA SER A 7 -2.86 -9.25 3.53
C SER A 7 -1.95 -8.13 2.97
N ILE A 8 -0.72 -8.04 3.50
CA ILE A 8 0.27 -7.07 2.98
C ILE A 8 0.77 -7.48 1.59
N GLU A 9 0.75 -8.77 1.29
CA GLU A 9 1.06 -9.35 -0.02
C GLU A 9 0.04 -8.93 -1.07
N ASP A 10 -1.25 -8.91 -0.73
CA ASP A 10 -2.32 -8.45 -1.63
C ASP A 10 -2.15 -6.96 -1.96
N LEU A 11 -1.80 -6.14 -0.95
CA LEU A 11 -1.52 -4.72 -1.17
C LEU A 11 -0.32 -4.54 -2.13
N LYS A 12 0.74 -5.34 -1.95
CA LYS A 12 1.89 -5.32 -2.86
C LYS A 12 1.50 -5.69 -4.29
N GLN A 13 0.62 -6.69 -4.46
CA GLN A 13 0.13 -7.09 -5.77
C GLN A 13 -0.69 -5.96 -6.41
N LEU A 14 -1.60 -5.33 -5.66
CA LEU A 14 -2.36 -4.18 -6.14
C LEU A 14 -1.45 -3.00 -6.53
N ILE A 15 -0.46 -2.65 -5.72
CA ILE A 15 0.52 -1.59 -6.05
C ILE A 15 1.27 -1.94 -7.34
N PHE A 16 1.66 -3.20 -7.51
CA PHE A 16 2.32 -3.67 -8.73
C PHE A 16 1.42 -3.50 -9.96
N ASP A 17 0.16 -3.92 -9.87
CA ASP A 17 -0.80 -3.83 -10.96
C ASP A 17 -1.12 -2.37 -11.32
N LEU A 18 -1.28 -1.50 -10.32
CA LEU A 18 -1.49 -0.06 -10.54
C LEU A 18 -0.30 0.60 -11.24
N LYS A 19 0.95 0.29 -10.83
CA LYS A 19 2.16 0.80 -11.50
C LYS A 19 2.34 0.21 -12.90
N ARG A 20 1.86 -1.01 -13.14
CA ARG A 20 1.88 -1.63 -14.48
C ARG A 20 0.86 -0.96 -15.40
N ALA A 21 -0.32 -0.62 -14.88
CA ALA A 21 -1.38 0.08 -15.61
C ALA A 21 -1.00 1.53 -15.92
N ASN A 22 -0.38 2.24 -14.97
CA ASN A 22 0.12 3.60 -15.17
C ASN A 22 1.50 3.78 -14.51
N ARG A 23 2.56 3.71 -15.33
CA ARG A 23 3.95 3.83 -14.86
C ARG A 23 4.32 5.21 -14.31
N ALA A 24 3.58 6.25 -14.67
CA ALA A 24 3.81 7.61 -14.18
C ALA A 24 3.05 7.90 -12.88
N ALA A 25 2.12 7.04 -12.46
CA ALA A 25 1.33 7.25 -11.26
C ALA A 25 2.15 7.04 -9.99
N ARG A 26 1.94 7.94 -9.02
CA ARG A 26 2.38 7.76 -7.64
C ARG A 26 1.27 7.08 -6.84
N ILE A 27 1.63 6.07 -6.07
CA ILE A 27 0.71 5.29 -5.25
C ILE A 27 0.81 5.77 -3.81
N HIS A 28 -0.29 6.32 -3.32
CA HIS A 28 -0.45 6.77 -1.95
C HIS A 28 -1.26 5.73 -1.17
N VAL A 29 -0.77 5.33 0.00
CA VAL A 29 -1.51 4.47 0.93
C VAL A 29 -1.84 5.28 2.15
N LYS A 30 -3.13 5.56 2.33
CA LYS A 30 -3.66 6.31 3.47
C LYS A 30 -3.94 5.36 4.62
N LEU A 31 -3.32 5.59 5.75
CA LEU A 31 -3.50 4.88 7.00
C LEU A 31 -4.20 5.80 8.02
N VAL A 32 -4.87 5.19 8.98
CA VAL A 32 -5.45 5.91 10.13
C VAL A 32 -4.49 5.74 11.30
N SER A 33 -4.24 6.84 12.03
CA SER A 33 -3.34 6.80 13.18
C SER A 33 -3.90 5.92 14.30
N GLN A 34 -3.13 4.91 14.69
CA GLN A 34 -3.45 3.97 15.76
C GLN A 34 -2.14 3.39 16.32
N PHE A 35 -2.18 2.90 17.56
CA PHE A 35 -1.09 2.08 18.10
C PHE A 35 -0.74 0.94 17.14
N GLY A 36 0.55 0.76 16.84
CA GLY A 36 1.02 -0.26 15.90
C GLY A 36 1.00 0.13 14.42
N VAL A 37 0.50 1.32 14.05
CA VAL A 37 0.48 1.78 12.64
C VAL A 37 1.89 1.86 12.02
N GLY A 38 2.93 2.07 12.83
CA GLY A 38 4.32 2.07 12.36
C GLY A 38 4.76 0.75 11.73
N THR A 39 4.33 -0.39 12.30
CA THR A 39 4.61 -1.72 11.73
C THR A 39 3.90 -1.91 10.40
N VAL A 40 2.65 -1.44 10.31
CA VAL A 40 1.87 -1.46 9.06
C VAL A 40 2.54 -0.58 8.01
N ALA A 41 2.94 0.65 8.38
CA ALA A 41 3.64 1.58 7.50
C ALA A 41 4.96 1.01 6.96
N ALA A 42 5.71 0.27 7.77
CA ALA A 42 6.92 -0.43 7.33
C ALA A 42 6.60 -1.51 6.27
N GLY A 43 5.50 -2.25 6.44
CA GLY A 43 5.01 -3.20 5.43
C GLY A 43 4.60 -2.50 4.13
N VAL A 44 3.85 -1.40 4.23
CA VAL A 44 3.41 -0.58 3.10
C VAL A 44 4.61 -0.03 2.30
N ALA A 45 5.66 0.42 2.98
CA ALA A 45 6.89 0.87 2.33
C ALA A 45 7.59 -0.28 1.58
N LYS A 46 7.66 -1.48 2.17
CA LYS A 46 8.20 -2.69 1.53
C LYS A 46 7.36 -3.15 0.32
N ALA A 47 6.05 -2.84 0.32
CA ALA A 47 5.14 -3.10 -0.79
C ALA A 47 5.31 -2.12 -1.97
N LYS A 48 6.27 -1.17 -1.90
CA LYS A 48 6.60 -0.17 -2.93
C LYS A 48 5.55 0.93 -3.14
N ALA A 49 4.81 1.27 -2.08
CA ALA A 49 4.04 2.52 -2.08
C ALA A 49 4.99 3.73 -2.13
N ASP A 50 4.60 4.79 -2.84
CA ASP A 50 5.44 5.99 -2.99
C ASP A 50 5.24 6.97 -1.83
N VAL A 51 4.07 6.94 -1.18
CA VAL A 51 3.71 7.80 -0.05
C VAL A 51 2.85 7.01 0.95
N VAL A 52 3.14 7.18 2.24
CA VAL A 52 2.28 6.76 3.35
C VAL A 52 1.70 8.03 3.98
N LEU A 53 0.38 8.12 4.05
CA LEU A 53 -0.35 9.30 4.58
C LEU A 53 -1.17 8.92 5.80
#